data_AF-A0A953B107-F1
#
_entry.id   AF-A0A953B107-F1
#
_cell.length_a   1.000
_cell.length_b   1.000
_cell.length_c   1.000
_cell.angle_alpha   90.00
_cell.angle_beta   90.00
_cell.angle_gamma   90.00
#
_symmetry.space_group_name_H-M   'P 1'
#
loop_
_entity.id
_entity.type
_entity.pdbx_description
1 polymer ?
#
loop_
_entity_poly.entity_id
_entity_poly.type
_entity_poly.pdbx_seq_one_letter_code
_entity_poly.pdbx_strand_id
1 'polypeptide(L)'
;MTKLAATFLLLAVSVRVVAAGGDNRDGSVEPAQDMAARNAMGGSLLPVVRSSSSLLVSPGAVYGATESFIETYDDGTDVGLWHCSVNAMRAIEPSGGNPGAYLQQGGFSTAVPIWASVSTRYQPGVNDPYKVDSIYTGDWTTLGVTTLTVDLNVIQVATWATDRATTLELLQMDETGFKVTYDATYTLPDLPDPPVGWQTYSFPINANSPTIPDGWVCTHGDGSPCTDPEWSQFLHRVDLTSVGFYKPGFVYPNLGTWVLGIDNVELDFQAGPTPTPSPTVTPSPTATPRARPTPRTRPSPHARPTP
;
A
#
# COMPACT_ATOMS: atom_id res chain seq x y z
N MET A 1 26.42 -24.98 8.66
CA MET A 1 25.16 -25.21 7.93
C MET A 1 24.79 -23.89 7.29
N THR A 2 25.06 -23.74 6.00
CA THR A 2 24.75 -22.54 5.23
C THR A 2 23.22 -22.47 5.09
N LYS A 3 22.57 -21.55 5.80
CA LYS A 3 21.15 -21.25 5.54
C LYS A 3 21.11 -20.72 4.11
N LEU A 4 20.43 -21.42 3.19
CA LEU A 4 20.04 -20.79 1.93
C LEU A 4 19.13 -19.63 2.31
N ALA A 5 19.60 -18.40 2.12
CA ALA A 5 18.71 -17.26 2.00
C ALA A 5 17.73 -17.62 0.87
N ALA A 6 16.47 -17.82 1.21
CA ALA A 6 15.42 -18.03 0.24
C ALA A 6 15.21 -16.69 -0.46
N THR A 7 16.04 -16.40 -1.47
CA THR A 7 15.77 -15.33 -2.41
C THR A 7 14.45 -15.68 -3.09
N PHE A 8 13.37 -15.03 -2.66
CA PHE A 8 12.06 -15.15 -3.27
C PHE A 8 12.12 -14.50 -4.65
N LEU A 9 12.50 -15.29 -5.65
CA LEU A 9 12.28 -14.93 -7.04
C LEU A 9 10.81 -15.24 -7.33
N LEU A 10 9.99 -14.20 -7.45
CA LEU A 10 8.68 -14.30 -8.07
C LEU A 10 8.91 -14.73 -9.53
N LEU A 11 8.93 -16.03 -9.78
CA LEU A 11 9.06 -16.59 -11.11
C LEU A 11 7.75 -16.33 -11.85
N ALA A 12 7.68 -15.19 -12.54
CA ALA A 12 6.74 -14.97 -13.62
C ALA A 12 7.08 -15.97 -14.75
N VAL A 13 6.62 -17.22 -14.61
CA VAL A 13 6.67 -18.20 -15.69
C VAL A 13 5.71 -17.72 -16.76
N SER A 14 6.25 -17.02 -17.76
CA SER A 14 5.57 -16.81 -19.04
C SER A 14 5.43 -18.17 -19.72
N VAL A 15 4.29 -18.84 -19.55
CA VAL A 15 3.91 -19.96 -20.41
C VAL A 15 3.55 -19.36 -21.77
N ARG A 16 4.49 -19.40 -22.72
CA ARG A 16 4.12 -19.37 -24.14
C ARG A 16 3.34 -20.65 -24.40
N VAL A 17 2.04 -20.53 -24.63
CA VAL A 17 1.25 -21.60 -25.25
C VAL A 17 1.86 -21.84 -26.63
N VAL A 18 2.66 -22.90 -26.76
CA VAL A 18 2.95 -23.51 -28.07
C VAL A 18 1.67 -24.23 -28.45
N ALA A 19 0.80 -23.54 -29.18
CA ALA A 19 -0.31 -24.18 -29.85
C ALA A 19 0.26 -25.17 -30.85
N ALA A 20 0.04 -26.47 -30.61
CA ALA A 20 0.24 -27.50 -31.61
C ALA A 20 -0.68 -27.16 -32.80
N GLY A 21 -0.07 -26.96 -33.97
CA GLY A 21 -0.78 -26.69 -35.21
C GLY A 21 -1.69 -27.85 -35.59
N GLY A 22 -2.97 -27.70 -35.29
CA GLY A 22 -4.07 -28.40 -35.94
C GLY A 22 -4.61 -27.51 -37.04
N ASP A 23 -4.25 -27.83 -38.27
CA ASP A 23 -4.78 -27.26 -39.50
C ASP A 23 -6.29 -27.55 -39.58
N ASN A 24 -7.14 -26.54 -39.52
CA ASN A 24 -8.49 -26.61 -40.07
C ASN A 24 -9.03 -25.21 -40.41
N ARG A 25 -9.52 -25.13 -41.64
CA ARG A 25 -9.93 -23.96 -42.39
C ARG A 25 -11.30 -23.42 -41.99
N ASP A 26 -11.48 -22.15 -42.36
CA ASP A 26 -12.72 -21.45 -42.71
C ASP A 26 -13.79 -21.22 -41.63
N GLY A 27 -14.01 -19.95 -41.33
CA GLY A 27 -15.16 -19.47 -40.55
C GLY A 27 -15.04 -18.01 -40.13
N SER A 28 -15.40 -17.12 -41.05
CA SER A 28 -15.59 -15.67 -40.85
C SER A 28 -16.46 -15.31 -39.65
N VAL A 29 -15.97 -14.46 -38.73
CA VAL A 29 -16.79 -13.65 -37.80
C VAL A 29 -16.10 -12.29 -37.54
N GLU A 30 -16.92 -11.24 -37.50
CA GLU A 30 -16.65 -9.81 -37.39
C GLU A 30 -15.77 -9.34 -36.21
N PRO A 31 -15.13 -8.16 -36.29
CA PRO A 31 -14.41 -7.56 -35.17
C PRO A 31 -15.35 -6.78 -34.23
N ALA A 32 -15.46 -7.24 -32.99
CA ALA A 32 -15.97 -6.44 -31.87
C ALA A 32 -14.90 -5.42 -31.43
N GLN A 33 -14.87 -4.27 -32.10
CA GLN A 33 -14.23 -3.05 -31.61
C GLN A 33 -15.30 -2.11 -31.04
N ASP A 34 -15.79 -2.34 -29.82
CA ASP A 34 -16.39 -1.26 -29.03
C ASP A 34 -16.68 -1.71 -27.59
N MET A 35 -15.74 -1.54 -26.65
CA MET A 35 -16.07 -1.48 -25.21
C MET A 35 -14.94 -1.03 -24.27
N ALA A 36 -13.86 -0.42 -24.76
CA ALA A 36 -12.74 0.04 -23.92
C ALA A 36 -12.66 1.56 -23.71
N ALA A 37 -13.74 2.31 -23.96
CA ALA A 37 -13.72 3.78 -23.93
C ALA A 37 -14.86 4.40 -23.11
N ARG A 38 -15.08 3.93 -21.88
CA ARG A 38 -15.89 4.64 -20.87
C ARG A 38 -15.39 4.30 -19.46
N ASN A 39 -14.34 4.99 -19.01
CA ASN A 39 -14.09 5.34 -17.60
C ASN A 39 -12.85 6.22 -17.53
N ALA A 40 -12.98 7.43 -18.07
CA ALA A 40 -12.04 8.52 -17.87
C ALA A 40 -12.85 9.79 -17.59
N MET A 41 -13.40 9.88 -16.38
CA MET A 41 -13.83 11.16 -15.80
C MET A 41 -13.13 11.31 -14.46
N GLY A 42 -12.15 12.21 -14.45
CA GLY A 42 -11.37 12.55 -13.28
C GLY A 42 -12.24 13.15 -12.19
N GLY A 43 -12.36 12.42 -11.09
CA GLY A 43 -12.58 12.99 -9.77
C GLY A 43 -11.25 12.91 -9.02
N SER A 44 -10.67 14.06 -8.69
CA SER A 44 -9.64 14.11 -7.65
C SER A 44 -10.33 13.79 -6.33
N LEU A 45 -10.32 12.52 -5.94
CA LEU A 45 -10.87 12.04 -4.68
C LEU A 45 -9.72 11.90 -3.69
N LEU A 46 -9.77 12.71 -2.64
CA LEU A 46 -8.85 12.62 -1.52
C LEU A 46 -9.17 11.34 -0.72
N PRO A 47 -8.17 10.63 -0.18
CA PRO A 47 -8.39 9.49 0.70
C PRO A 47 -9.26 9.89 1.91
N VAL A 48 -10.15 9.01 2.34
CA VAL A 48 -10.95 9.20 3.56
C VAL A 48 -10.03 9.02 4.77
N VAL A 49 -9.45 10.13 5.25
CA VAL A 49 -8.73 10.16 6.53
C VAL A 49 -9.77 10.15 7.65
N ARG A 50 -9.84 9.08 8.44
CA ARG A 50 -10.67 9.04 9.66
C ARG A 50 -9.82 9.46 10.86
N SER A 51 -10.10 10.64 11.41
CA SER A 51 -9.57 11.03 12.72
C SER A 51 -10.49 10.52 13.82
N SER A 52 -10.10 9.45 14.52
CA SER A 52 -10.85 8.93 15.68
C SER A 52 -10.56 9.74 16.94
N SER A 53 -11.28 10.84 17.14
CA SER A 53 -11.19 11.66 18.37
C SER A 53 -12.00 11.04 19.53
N SER A 54 -11.35 10.26 20.39
CA SER A 54 -11.96 9.80 21.65
C SER A 54 -11.80 10.89 22.73
N LEU A 55 -12.84 11.69 22.97
CA LEU A 55 -12.86 12.74 24.01
C LEU A 55 -13.18 12.13 25.39
N LEU A 56 -12.14 11.80 26.16
CA LEU A 56 -12.20 11.64 27.62
C LEU A 56 -11.06 12.44 28.23
N VAL A 57 -11.38 13.65 28.70
CA VAL A 57 -10.43 14.58 29.32
C VAL A 57 -10.05 14.08 30.71
N SER A 58 -8.86 13.49 30.84
CA SER A 58 -8.12 13.41 32.09
C SER A 58 -6.92 14.37 32.01
N PRO A 59 -6.65 15.19 33.04
CA PRO A 59 -5.48 16.06 33.04
C PRO A 59 -4.24 15.22 33.37
N GLY A 60 -3.53 14.75 32.35
CA GLY A 60 -2.24 14.08 32.56
C GLY A 60 -1.84 13.01 31.54
N ALA A 61 -2.01 13.26 30.24
CA ALA A 61 -1.19 12.71 29.14
C ALA A 61 -1.81 13.20 27.84
N VAL A 62 -1.08 14.00 27.06
CA VAL A 62 -1.44 14.28 25.67
C VAL A 62 -1.00 13.05 24.88
N TYR A 63 -1.84 12.01 24.83
CA TYR A 63 -1.69 10.98 23.80
C TYR A 63 -2.15 11.63 22.48
N GLY A 64 -1.22 11.77 21.54
CA GLY A 64 -1.52 12.31 20.22
C GLY A 64 -2.58 11.46 19.52
N ALA A 65 -3.44 12.09 18.72
CA ALA A 65 -4.48 11.39 17.96
C ALA A 65 -3.86 10.56 16.83
N THR A 66 -3.95 9.22 16.89
CA THR A 66 -3.57 8.35 15.76
C THR A 66 -4.38 8.74 14.52
N GLU A 67 -3.68 9.02 13.42
CA GLU A 67 -4.29 9.16 12.10
C GLU A 67 -4.26 7.78 11.43
N SER A 68 -5.30 7.42 10.67
CA SER A 68 -5.29 6.18 9.90
C SER A 68 -5.76 6.38 8.47
N PHE A 69 -5.22 5.53 7.59
CA PHE A 69 -5.68 5.35 6.22
C PHE A 69 -6.20 3.92 6.07
N ILE A 70 -7.41 3.76 5.56
CA ILE A 70 -8.03 2.45 5.33
C ILE A 70 -8.54 2.32 3.90
N GLU A 71 -8.19 1.21 3.25
CA GLU A 71 -8.69 0.82 1.94
C GLU A 71 -9.81 -0.22 2.10
N THR A 72 -11.06 0.21 1.89
CA THR A 72 -12.27 -0.64 2.00
C THR A 72 -12.85 -1.05 0.65
N TYR A 73 -12.25 -0.59 -0.46
CA TYR A 73 -12.70 -0.83 -1.84
C TYR A 73 -14.15 -0.39 -2.18
N ASP A 74 -14.91 0.17 -1.24
CA ASP A 74 -16.32 0.54 -1.41
C ASP A 74 -16.56 1.64 -2.45
N ASP A 75 -15.53 2.42 -2.75
CA ASP A 75 -15.55 3.44 -3.81
C ASP A 75 -15.13 2.89 -5.18
N GLY A 76 -14.86 1.58 -5.26
CA GLY A 76 -14.41 0.89 -6.47
C GLY A 76 -12.95 1.17 -6.83
N THR A 77 -12.15 1.70 -5.91
CA THR A 77 -10.72 1.96 -6.13
C THR A 77 -9.84 0.89 -5.47
N ASP A 78 -8.68 0.64 -6.09
CA ASP A 78 -7.57 -0.18 -5.58
C ASP A 78 -6.35 0.74 -5.55
N VAL A 79 -6.22 1.53 -4.49
CA VAL A 79 -5.12 2.47 -4.30
C VAL A 79 -3.87 1.78 -3.77
N GLY A 80 -4.03 0.66 -3.07
CA GLY A 80 -2.92 -0.15 -2.59
C GLY A 80 -2.24 -0.95 -3.70
N LEU A 81 -2.93 -1.16 -4.81
CA LEU A 81 -2.48 -1.92 -5.98
C LEU A 81 -2.08 -3.34 -5.60
N TRP A 82 -2.88 -3.93 -4.73
CA TRP A 82 -2.61 -5.25 -4.17
C TRP A 82 -2.74 -6.32 -5.25
N HIS A 83 -1.84 -7.30 -5.22
CA HIS A 83 -1.88 -8.43 -6.13
C HIS A 83 -1.32 -9.70 -5.49
N CYS A 84 -1.90 -10.85 -5.82
CA CYS A 84 -1.34 -12.17 -5.55
C CYS A 84 -0.61 -12.80 -6.73
N SER A 85 -1.02 -12.42 -7.94
CA SER A 85 -0.47 -12.98 -9.17
C SER A 85 -0.59 -11.96 -10.29
N VAL A 86 0.32 -12.02 -11.25
CA VAL A 86 0.19 -11.24 -12.50
C VAL A 86 -0.62 -11.98 -13.57
N ASN A 87 -0.89 -13.27 -13.36
CA ASN A 87 -1.55 -14.15 -14.33
C ASN A 87 -3.02 -14.45 -14.00
N ALA A 88 -3.53 -13.92 -12.89
CA ALA A 88 -4.94 -14.06 -12.51
C ALA A 88 -5.63 -12.69 -12.56
N MET A 89 -6.90 -12.67 -12.92
CA MET A 89 -7.68 -11.44 -12.93
C MET A 89 -7.92 -10.94 -11.50
N ARG A 90 -7.66 -9.65 -11.28
CA ARG A 90 -8.07 -8.93 -10.07
C ARG A 90 -9.46 -8.37 -10.27
N ALA A 91 -10.33 -8.54 -9.28
CA ALA A 91 -11.70 -8.06 -9.33
C ALA A 91 -12.06 -7.42 -7.99
N ILE A 92 -12.58 -6.19 -8.02
CA ILE A 92 -13.25 -5.62 -6.85
C ILE A 92 -14.67 -6.18 -6.87
N GLU A 93 -14.98 -7.04 -5.91
CA GLU A 93 -16.31 -7.60 -5.73
C GLU A 93 -17.15 -6.59 -4.93
N PRO A 94 -18.34 -6.19 -5.40
CA PRO A 94 -19.12 -5.10 -4.78
C PRO A 94 -19.77 -5.48 -3.44
N SER A 95 -19.64 -6.73 -3.02
CA SER A 95 -20.24 -7.25 -1.80
C SER A 95 -19.54 -8.52 -1.34
N GLY A 96 -19.65 -8.84 -0.06
CA GLY A 96 -19.07 -10.05 0.53
C GLY A 96 -17.74 -9.81 1.25
N GLY A 97 -17.27 -8.56 1.33
CA GLY A 97 -16.19 -8.09 2.21
C GLY A 97 -16.57 -8.10 3.68
N ASN A 98 -15.81 -7.38 4.52
CA ASN A 98 -15.95 -7.38 5.98
C ASN A 98 -16.16 -5.98 6.60
N PRO A 99 -17.29 -5.30 6.37
CA PRO A 99 -18.34 -5.54 5.38
C PRO A 99 -18.04 -4.82 4.05
N GLY A 100 -18.87 -5.03 3.03
CA GLY A 100 -18.86 -4.18 1.83
C GLY A 100 -18.15 -4.82 0.64
N ALA A 101 -17.49 -3.99 -0.16
CA ALA A 101 -16.68 -4.43 -1.28
C ALA A 101 -15.33 -5.00 -0.81
N TYR A 102 -14.65 -5.77 -1.66
CA TYR A 102 -13.30 -6.25 -1.37
C TYR A 102 -12.55 -6.57 -2.66
N LEU A 103 -11.22 -6.67 -2.59
CA LEU A 103 -10.41 -7.11 -3.72
C LEU A 103 -10.25 -8.63 -3.70
N GLN A 104 -10.68 -9.28 -4.77
CA GLN A 104 -10.54 -10.71 -5.00
C GLN A 104 -9.50 -11.00 -6.07
N GLN A 105 -8.72 -12.04 -5.87
CA GLN A 105 -7.94 -12.68 -6.92
C GLN A 105 -7.97 -14.19 -6.76
N GLY A 106 -8.14 -14.92 -7.86
CA GLY A 106 -8.25 -16.37 -7.81
C GLY A 106 -7.83 -17.08 -9.08
N GLY A 107 -7.74 -18.41 -9.02
CA GLY A 107 -7.33 -19.22 -10.15
C GLY A 107 -5.81 -19.30 -10.35
N PHE A 108 -5.01 -18.89 -9.37
CA PHE A 108 -3.55 -18.94 -9.42
C PHE A 108 -2.99 -20.05 -8.54
N SER A 109 -1.88 -20.65 -8.99
CA SER A 109 -1.15 -21.70 -8.27
C SER A 109 0.19 -21.19 -7.78
N THR A 110 0.36 -21.20 -6.46
CA THR A 110 1.62 -20.85 -5.80
C THR A 110 1.76 -21.65 -4.51
N ALA A 111 3.00 -21.99 -4.18
CA ALA A 111 3.35 -22.56 -2.89
C ALA A 111 3.15 -21.56 -1.73
N VAL A 112 3.32 -20.27 -2.03
CA VAL A 112 3.31 -19.15 -1.07
C VAL A 112 2.34 -18.08 -1.59
N PRO A 113 1.09 -18.08 -1.11
CA PRO A 113 0.12 -17.08 -1.52
C PRO A 113 0.31 -15.81 -0.69
N ILE A 114 0.68 -14.73 -1.35
CA ILE A 114 0.89 -13.41 -0.74
C ILE A 114 0.06 -12.39 -1.50
N TRP A 115 -0.49 -11.40 -0.82
CA TRP A 115 -0.85 -10.11 -1.40
C TRP A 115 0.34 -9.19 -1.27
N ALA A 116 0.79 -8.58 -2.36
CA ALA A 116 1.88 -7.61 -2.33
C ALA A 116 1.43 -6.26 -2.91
N SER A 117 1.81 -5.18 -2.26
CA SER A 117 1.85 -3.86 -2.84
C SER A 117 3.23 -3.61 -3.45
N VAL A 118 3.29 -2.82 -4.52
CA VAL A 118 4.55 -2.57 -5.24
C VAL A 118 4.88 -1.10 -5.25
N SER A 119 6.18 -0.80 -5.25
CA SER A 119 6.69 0.50 -5.68
C SER A 119 7.24 0.42 -7.10
N THR A 120 7.43 1.58 -7.73
CA THR A 120 8.08 1.71 -9.03
C THR A 120 9.48 1.08 -9.12
N ARG A 121 10.14 0.88 -7.98
CA ARG A 121 11.51 0.33 -7.89
C ARG A 121 11.53 -1.19 -7.83
N TYR A 122 10.45 -1.82 -7.37
CA TYR A 122 10.33 -3.26 -7.41
C TYR A 122 9.89 -3.70 -8.81
N GLN A 123 10.65 -4.58 -9.46
CA GLN A 123 10.36 -5.06 -10.82
C GLN A 123 10.19 -6.58 -10.89
N PRO A 124 8.94 -7.09 -10.97
CA PRO A 124 8.70 -8.33 -11.67
C PRO A 124 8.53 -8.04 -13.18
N GLY A 125 9.65 -7.84 -13.89
CA GLY A 125 9.79 -8.27 -15.29
C GLY A 125 9.18 -7.46 -16.45
N VAL A 126 8.32 -6.45 -16.26
CA VAL A 126 7.83 -5.60 -17.37
C VAL A 126 7.57 -4.16 -16.88
N ASN A 127 7.77 -3.13 -17.71
CA ASN A 127 7.13 -1.83 -17.48
C ASN A 127 5.63 -1.98 -17.72
N ASP A 128 4.88 -2.30 -16.67
CA ASP A 128 3.44 -2.40 -16.71
C ASP A 128 2.81 -1.13 -16.09
N PRO A 129 1.51 -0.85 -16.32
CA PRO A 129 0.83 0.32 -15.77
C PRO A 129 0.73 0.31 -14.24
N TYR A 130 1.19 -0.74 -13.55
CA TYR A 130 1.13 -0.91 -12.10
C TYR A 130 2.45 -0.56 -11.40
N LYS A 131 3.47 -0.12 -12.15
CA LYS A 131 4.63 0.59 -11.59
C LYS A 131 4.25 2.02 -11.19
N VAL A 132 3.47 2.13 -10.13
CA VAL A 132 3.25 3.39 -9.41
C VAL A 132 3.42 3.10 -7.93
N ASP A 133 3.86 4.08 -7.15
CA ASP A 133 4.12 3.86 -5.74
C ASP A 133 2.79 3.70 -4.98
N SER A 134 2.63 2.54 -4.34
CA SER A 134 1.52 2.27 -3.43
C SER A 134 1.65 3.11 -2.15
N ILE A 135 0.52 3.54 -1.58
CA ILE A 135 0.47 4.20 -0.27
C ILE A 135 1.04 3.32 0.85
N TYR A 136 1.08 2.01 0.65
CA TYR A 136 1.67 1.04 1.57
C TYR A 136 3.19 0.84 1.37
N THR A 137 3.86 1.74 0.66
CA THR A 137 5.32 1.75 0.45
C THR A 137 5.89 3.15 0.73
N GLY A 138 7.22 3.31 0.70
CA GLY A 138 7.89 4.61 0.89
C GLY A 138 8.52 4.79 2.27
N ASP A 139 8.54 6.03 2.77
CA ASP A 139 9.21 6.42 4.02
C ASP A 139 8.26 6.26 5.22
N TRP A 140 8.21 5.05 5.77
CA TRP A 140 7.37 4.69 6.90
C TRP A 140 7.80 5.38 8.19
N THR A 141 9.08 5.65 8.36
CA THR A 141 9.61 6.38 9.52
C THR A 141 9.13 7.84 9.53
N THR A 142 9.14 8.53 8.38
CA THR A 142 8.62 9.90 8.28
C THR A 142 7.10 9.95 8.46
N LEU A 143 6.37 8.95 7.95
CA LEU A 143 4.93 8.80 8.18
C LEU A 143 4.58 8.38 9.60
N GLY A 144 5.55 7.90 10.38
CA GLY A 144 5.34 7.40 11.72
C GLY A 144 4.43 6.18 11.78
N VAL A 145 4.54 5.25 10.83
CA VAL A 145 3.69 4.06 10.76
C VAL A 145 3.84 3.23 12.05
N THR A 146 2.72 2.95 12.71
CA THR A 146 2.70 2.20 13.97
C THR A 146 2.18 0.79 13.80
N THR A 147 1.16 0.60 12.96
CA THR A 147 0.45 -0.68 12.78
C THR A 147 0.01 -0.83 11.33
N LEU A 148 0.03 -2.06 10.83
CA LEU A 148 -0.71 -2.47 9.63
C LEU A 148 -1.78 -3.48 10.06
N THR A 149 -3.02 -3.21 9.72
CA THR A 149 -4.15 -4.12 9.91
C THR A 149 -4.72 -4.51 8.56
N VAL A 150 -5.15 -5.75 8.40
CA VAL A 150 -5.69 -6.26 7.15
C VAL A 150 -6.70 -7.37 7.41
N ASP A 151 -7.79 -7.35 6.66
CA ASP A 151 -8.71 -8.48 6.59
C ASP A 151 -8.33 -9.36 5.40
N LEU A 152 -8.09 -10.65 5.67
CA LEU A 152 -7.82 -11.65 4.63
C LEU A 152 -8.92 -12.70 4.62
N ASN A 153 -9.25 -13.18 3.43
CA ASN A 153 -10.19 -14.27 3.23
C ASN A 153 -9.57 -15.37 2.38
N VAL A 154 -9.53 -16.59 2.92
CA VAL A 154 -9.33 -17.79 2.10
C VAL A 154 -10.69 -18.23 1.60
N ILE A 155 -11.01 -17.86 0.36
CA ILE A 155 -12.30 -18.16 -0.28
C ILE A 155 -12.31 -19.60 -0.78
N GLN A 156 -11.20 -20.02 -1.40
CA GLN A 156 -11.02 -21.38 -1.84
C GLN A 156 -9.56 -21.80 -1.69
N VAL A 157 -9.38 -22.95 -1.03
CA VAL A 157 -8.11 -23.67 -0.95
C VAL A 157 -8.40 -25.16 -0.89
N ALA A 158 -7.50 -25.99 -1.43
CA ALA A 158 -7.59 -27.43 -1.26
C ALA A 158 -6.87 -27.88 0.02
N THR A 159 -7.11 -29.12 0.45
CA THR A 159 -6.72 -29.67 1.77
C THR A 159 -5.21 -29.82 1.99
N TRP A 160 -4.36 -29.34 1.08
CA TRP A 160 -2.90 -29.39 1.16
C TRP A 160 -2.29 -28.13 1.78
N ALA A 161 -3.09 -27.09 2.02
CA ALA A 161 -2.62 -25.81 2.52
C ALA A 161 -2.39 -25.77 4.04
N THR A 162 -1.92 -26.86 4.64
CA THR A 162 -1.72 -26.96 6.09
C THR A 162 -0.42 -26.30 6.54
N ASP A 163 -0.26 -26.12 7.86
CA ASP A 163 0.98 -25.73 8.55
C ASP A 163 1.57 -24.40 8.06
N ARG A 164 0.72 -23.39 7.96
CA ARG A 164 1.08 -22.03 7.56
C ARG A 164 1.11 -21.10 8.76
N ALA A 165 1.40 -19.84 8.52
CA ALA A 165 1.24 -18.74 9.46
C ALA A 165 0.89 -17.51 8.62
N THR A 166 0.27 -16.50 9.22
CA THR A 166 0.11 -15.21 8.53
C THR A 166 1.37 -14.39 8.77
N THR A 167 2.04 -13.99 7.70
CA THR A 167 3.29 -13.25 7.75
C THR A 167 3.13 -11.93 7.00
N LEU A 168 3.53 -10.84 7.64
CA LEU A 168 3.82 -9.56 7.00
C LEU A 168 5.31 -9.55 6.63
N GLU A 169 5.63 -9.11 5.42
CA GLU A 169 6.98 -8.93 4.91
C GLU A 169 7.13 -7.52 4.35
N LEU A 170 8.28 -6.91 4.66
CA LEU A 170 8.70 -5.62 4.15
C LEU A 170 10.05 -5.83 3.45
N LEU A 171 10.17 -5.35 2.21
CA LEU A 171 11.41 -5.44 1.45
C LEU A 171 11.91 -4.06 1.06
N GLN A 172 13.23 -3.91 1.06
CA GLN A 172 13.93 -2.79 0.44
C GLN A 172 14.85 -3.34 -0.63
N MET A 173 14.69 -2.87 -1.86
CA MET A 173 15.56 -3.22 -2.97
C MET A 173 16.77 -2.30 -3.02
N ASP A 174 17.86 -2.74 -3.66
CA ASP A 174 18.98 -1.85 -3.99
C ASP A 174 18.58 -0.83 -5.07
N GLU A 175 19.49 0.09 -5.40
CA GLU A 175 19.23 1.13 -6.42
C GLU A 175 18.94 0.56 -7.82
N THR A 176 19.30 -0.70 -8.06
CA THR A 176 19.06 -1.37 -9.34
C THR A 176 17.66 -1.99 -9.42
N GLY A 177 17.00 -2.20 -8.29
CA GLY A 177 15.71 -2.89 -8.21
C GLY A 177 15.80 -4.41 -8.42
N PHE A 178 17.02 -4.98 -8.46
CA PHE A 178 17.23 -6.41 -8.74
C PHE A 178 17.79 -7.21 -7.56
N LYS A 179 18.24 -6.54 -6.50
CA LYS A 179 18.71 -7.21 -5.29
C LYS A 179 17.97 -6.68 -4.08
N VAL A 180 17.63 -7.60 -3.19
CA VAL A 180 17.16 -7.24 -1.85
C VAL A 180 18.34 -6.66 -1.08
N THR A 181 18.16 -5.47 -0.52
CA THR A 181 19.07 -4.87 0.46
C THR A 181 18.70 -5.37 1.85
N TYR A 182 17.43 -5.21 2.22
CA TYR A 182 16.87 -5.67 3.48
C TYR A 182 15.54 -6.39 3.27
N ASP A 183 15.30 -7.39 4.10
CA ASP A 183 14.07 -8.16 4.21
C ASP A 183 13.72 -8.26 5.69
N ALA A 184 12.51 -7.82 6.05
CA ALA A 184 11.99 -7.95 7.39
C ALA A 184 10.63 -8.65 7.40
N THR A 185 10.48 -9.61 8.31
CA THR A 185 9.23 -10.37 8.47
C THR A 185 8.71 -10.32 9.89
N TYR A 186 7.39 -10.29 10.03
CA TYR A 186 6.66 -10.51 11.28
C TYR A 186 5.64 -11.63 11.06
N THR A 187 5.83 -12.75 11.75
CA THR A 187 5.01 -13.95 11.59
C THR A 187 4.14 -14.17 12.82
N LEU A 188 2.83 -14.23 12.60
CA LEU A 188 1.86 -14.57 13.63
C LEU A 188 1.91 -16.07 13.97
N PRO A 189 1.27 -16.52 15.07
CA PRO A 189 1.26 -17.93 15.43
C PRO A 189 0.81 -18.85 14.30
N ASP A 190 1.31 -20.09 14.35
CA ASP A 190 1.01 -21.12 13.38
C ASP A 190 -0.51 -21.35 13.20
N LEU A 191 -0.89 -21.48 11.94
CA LEU A 191 -2.21 -21.89 11.45
C LEU A 191 -2.09 -23.32 10.92
N PRO A 192 -2.51 -24.35 11.68
CA PRO A 192 -2.55 -25.72 11.18
C PRO A 192 -3.37 -25.82 9.90
N ASP A 193 -4.48 -25.09 9.84
CA ASP A 193 -5.32 -24.91 8.68
C ASP A 193 -5.62 -23.40 8.49
N PRO A 194 -5.31 -22.80 7.33
CA PRO A 194 -5.73 -21.44 7.03
C PRO A 194 -7.26 -21.32 7.14
N PRO A 195 -7.75 -20.37 7.94
CA PRO A 195 -9.18 -20.23 8.17
C PRO A 195 -9.89 -19.81 6.87
N VAL A 196 -11.01 -20.48 6.58
CA VAL A 196 -11.93 -20.08 5.51
C VAL A 196 -12.84 -18.96 6.02
N GLY A 197 -13.04 -17.93 5.21
CA GLY A 197 -13.77 -16.72 5.60
C GLY A 197 -12.85 -15.59 6.06
N TRP A 198 -13.45 -14.44 6.35
CA TRP A 198 -12.72 -13.24 6.77
C TRP A 198 -12.08 -13.40 8.15
N GLN A 199 -10.82 -13.00 8.25
CA GLN A 199 -10.08 -12.85 9.49
C GLN A 199 -9.28 -11.57 9.46
N THR A 200 -9.28 -10.86 10.58
CA THR A 200 -8.49 -9.64 10.78
C THR A 200 -7.12 -10.00 11.37
N TYR A 201 -6.07 -9.50 10.74
CA TYR A 201 -4.69 -9.63 11.19
C TYR A 201 -4.12 -8.25 11.46
N SER A 202 -3.38 -8.10 12.57
CA SER A 202 -2.76 -6.83 12.95
C SER A 202 -1.29 -7.05 13.27
N PHE A 203 -0.44 -6.20 12.71
CA PHE A 203 1.00 -6.30 12.78
C PHE A 203 1.58 -5.02 13.40
N PRO A 204 2.20 -5.10 14.60
CA PRO A 204 2.88 -3.95 15.18
C PRO A 204 4.16 -3.67 14.39
N ILE A 205 4.34 -2.44 13.93
CA ILE A 205 5.50 -2.01 13.13
C ILE A 205 6.40 -1.09 13.95
N ASN A 206 5.84 -0.03 14.53
CA ASN A 206 6.57 1.03 15.22
C ASN A 206 7.79 1.54 14.42
N ALA A 207 7.54 2.25 13.32
CA ALA A 207 8.56 2.62 12.35
C ALA A 207 9.60 3.64 12.85
N ASN A 208 9.36 4.28 14.00
CA ASN A 208 10.31 5.16 14.68
C ASN A 208 11.09 4.46 15.80
N SER A 209 10.94 3.14 15.96
CA SER A 209 11.68 2.38 16.96
C SER A 209 13.19 2.48 16.72
N PRO A 210 14.00 2.77 17.75
CA PRO A 210 15.47 2.79 17.62
C PRO A 210 16.08 1.38 17.64
N THR A 211 15.28 0.35 17.88
CA THR A 211 15.69 -1.08 17.87
C THR A 211 14.71 -1.90 17.06
N ILE A 212 15.14 -3.05 16.55
CA ILE A 212 14.24 -4.03 15.91
C ILE A 212 13.18 -4.44 16.95
N PRO A 213 11.88 -4.20 16.70
CA PRO A 213 10.84 -4.53 17.67
C PRO A 213 10.70 -6.05 17.86
N ASP A 214 10.25 -6.45 19.03
CA ASP A 214 9.98 -7.86 19.33
C ASP A 214 9.04 -8.49 18.29
N GLY A 215 9.36 -9.70 17.84
CA GLY A 215 8.61 -10.44 16.83
C GLY A 215 9.06 -10.21 15.40
N TRP A 216 9.82 -9.14 15.12
CA TRP A 216 10.42 -8.92 13.81
C TRP A 216 11.71 -9.72 13.63
N VAL A 217 11.89 -10.25 12.42
CA VAL A 217 13.15 -10.81 11.94
C VAL A 217 13.60 -9.98 10.75
N CYS A 218 14.68 -9.21 10.91
CA CYS A 218 15.30 -8.44 9.83
C CYS A 218 16.60 -9.11 9.36
N THR A 219 16.76 -9.24 8.05
CA THR A 219 17.96 -9.74 7.39
C THR A 219 18.39 -8.87 6.21
N HIS A 220 19.67 -8.92 5.86
CA HIS A 220 20.16 -8.44 4.58
C HIS A 220 19.76 -9.42 3.46
N GLY A 221 19.86 -9.00 2.20
CA GLY A 221 19.60 -9.88 1.05
C GLY A 221 20.46 -11.14 0.96
N ASP A 222 21.56 -11.24 1.73
CA ASP A 222 22.38 -12.45 1.85
C ASP A 222 21.96 -13.39 3.00
N GLY A 223 20.93 -13.00 3.76
CA GLY A 223 20.37 -13.74 4.89
C GLY A 223 21.09 -13.52 6.22
N SER A 224 22.11 -12.66 6.28
CA SER A 224 22.72 -12.24 7.55
C SER A 224 21.76 -11.31 8.32
N PRO A 225 21.76 -11.33 9.67
CA PRO A 225 20.84 -10.50 10.45
C PRO A 225 21.16 -8.99 10.31
N CYS A 226 20.13 -8.15 10.31
CA CYS A 226 20.27 -6.69 10.44
C CYS A 226 20.67 -6.30 11.87
N THR A 227 21.15 -5.07 12.01
CA THR A 227 21.36 -4.38 13.29
C THR A 227 20.27 -3.34 13.56
N ASP A 228 20.16 -2.88 14.81
CA ASP A 228 19.20 -1.84 15.21
C ASP A 228 19.33 -0.52 14.40
N PRO A 229 20.53 0.02 14.13
CA PRO A 229 20.67 1.20 13.27
C PRO A 229 20.22 0.95 11.82
N GLU A 230 20.43 -0.26 11.31
CA GLU A 230 20.01 -0.63 9.95
C GLU A 230 18.49 -0.73 9.85
N TRP A 231 17.79 -1.21 10.89
CA TRP A 231 16.33 -1.18 10.96
C TRP A 231 15.75 0.23 10.80
N SER A 232 16.30 1.22 11.52
CA SER A 232 15.85 2.61 11.38
C SER A 232 16.12 3.17 9.98
N GLN A 233 17.21 2.78 9.33
CA GLN A 233 17.49 3.19 7.94
C GLN A 233 16.57 2.48 6.93
N PHE A 234 16.27 1.21 7.18
CA PHE A 234 15.43 0.38 6.34
C PHE A 234 14.03 0.97 6.17
N LEU A 235 13.40 1.39 7.26
CA LEU A 235 12.03 1.91 7.24
C LEU A 235 11.89 3.33 6.65
N HIS A 236 13.00 4.02 6.36
CA HIS A 236 12.97 5.21 5.52
C HIS A 236 12.72 4.90 4.03
N ARG A 237 12.78 3.62 3.64
CA ARG A 237 12.42 3.16 2.29
C ARG A 237 11.94 1.71 2.30
N VAL A 238 10.62 1.53 2.37
CA VAL A 238 9.95 0.27 2.06
C VAL A 238 9.59 0.25 0.58
N ASP A 239 10.12 -0.70 -0.19
CA ASP A 239 9.87 -0.83 -1.63
C ASP A 239 8.76 -1.86 -1.96
N LEU A 240 8.47 -2.77 -1.04
CA LEU A 240 7.37 -3.73 -1.14
C LEU A 240 6.86 -4.06 0.26
N THR A 241 5.53 -4.12 0.38
CA THR A 241 4.82 -4.61 1.56
C THR A 241 3.97 -5.79 1.14
N SER A 242 4.17 -6.95 1.76
CA SER A 242 3.39 -8.14 1.43
C SER A 242 2.82 -8.82 2.68
N VAL A 243 1.65 -9.41 2.54
CA VAL A 243 1.02 -10.21 3.58
C VAL A 243 0.51 -11.51 2.99
N GLY A 244 0.75 -12.64 3.67
CA GLY A 244 0.28 -13.92 3.15
C GLY A 244 0.40 -15.08 4.10
N PHE A 245 0.03 -16.26 3.61
CA PHE A 245 -0.04 -17.48 4.40
C PHE A 245 1.22 -18.34 4.18
N TYR A 246 2.29 -18.06 4.92
CA TYR A 246 3.52 -18.84 4.88
C TYR A 246 4.38 -18.60 6.12
N LYS A 247 5.34 -19.52 6.36
CA LYS A 247 6.41 -19.35 7.35
C LYS A 247 7.73 -19.06 6.63
N PRO A 248 8.47 -18.00 7.00
CA PRO A 248 9.79 -17.75 6.44
C PRO A 248 10.71 -18.97 6.56
N GLY A 249 11.41 -19.31 5.47
CA GLY A 249 12.33 -20.46 5.42
C GLY A 249 11.67 -21.84 5.31
N PHE A 250 10.34 -21.93 5.24
CA PHE A 250 9.63 -23.19 5.01
C PHE A 250 9.33 -23.39 3.52
N VAL A 251 9.49 -24.64 3.05
CA VAL A 251 9.20 -25.01 1.65
C VAL A 251 7.83 -25.67 1.58
N TYR A 252 6.90 -25.03 0.86
CA TYR A 252 5.57 -25.58 0.61
C TYR A 252 5.51 -26.24 -0.77
N PRO A 253 4.75 -27.34 -0.91
CA PRO A 253 4.57 -27.96 -2.20
C PRO A 253 3.56 -27.14 -3.03
N ASN A 254 3.83 -26.95 -4.32
CA ASN A 254 2.95 -26.20 -5.23
C ASN A 254 1.83 -27.10 -5.79
N LEU A 255 0.85 -27.46 -4.96
CA LEU A 255 -0.09 -28.56 -5.24
C LEU A 255 -1.54 -28.11 -5.47
N GLY A 256 -1.81 -26.83 -5.71
CA GLY A 256 -3.15 -26.42 -6.09
C GLY A 256 -3.33 -24.95 -6.37
N THR A 257 -4.59 -24.54 -6.30
CA THR A 257 -5.07 -23.23 -6.72
C THR A 257 -5.67 -22.49 -5.54
N TRP A 258 -5.41 -21.19 -5.47
CA TRP A 258 -5.97 -20.29 -4.47
C TRP A 258 -7.05 -19.41 -5.07
N VAL A 259 -8.06 -19.08 -4.25
CA VAL A 259 -8.91 -17.89 -4.41
C VAL A 259 -8.87 -17.15 -3.08
N LEU A 260 -8.38 -15.91 -3.11
CA LEU A 260 -8.18 -15.07 -1.94
C LEU A 260 -8.95 -13.75 -2.08
N GLY A 261 -9.35 -13.22 -0.92
CA GLY A 261 -9.81 -11.84 -0.76
C GLY A 261 -8.89 -11.06 0.18
N ILE A 262 -8.77 -9.76 -0.05
CA ILE A 262 -8.18 -8.77 0.85
C ILE A 262 -9.15 -7.60 1.00
N ASP A 263 -9.30 -7.10 2.21
CA ASP A 263 -10.20 -5.99 2.56
C ASP A 263 -9.63 -5.19 3.74
N ASN A 264 -10.18 -4.00 3.98
CA ASN A 264 -9.89 -3.13 5.14
C ASN A 264 -8.39 -3.00 5.44
N VAL A 265 -7.57 -2.75 4.42
CA VAL A 265 -6.13 -2.62 4.64
C VAL A 265 -5.86 -1.27 5.27
N GLU A 266 -5.52 -1.27 6.56
CA GLU A 266 -5.38 -0.07 7.37
C GLU A 266 -3.92 0.15 7.77
N LEU A 267 -3.44 1.38 7.59
CA LEU A 267 -2.20 1.89 8.18
C LEU A 267 -2.56 2.89 9.27
N ASP A 268 -2.04 2.63 10.46
CA ASP A 268 -2.05 3.60 11.55
C ASP A 268 -0.74 4.40 11.58
N PHE A 269 -0.86 5.70 11.82
CA PHE A 269 0.24 6.64 11.93
C PHE A 269 0.30 7.25 13.32
N GLN A 270 1.50 7.48 13.83
CA GLN A 270 1.68 8.31 14.99
C GLN A 270 1.20 9.73 14.66
N ALA A 271 0.35 10.28 15.52
CA ALA A 271 -0.02 11.68 15.43
C ALA A 271 1.24 12.54 15.29
N GLY A 272 1.31 13.37 14.24
CA GLY A 272 2.24 14.48 14.26
C GLY A 272 2.01 15.29 15.54
N PRO A 273 3.04 15.98 16.09
CA PRO A 273 2.79 16.90 17.20
C PRO A 273 1.67 17.84 16.76
N THR A 274 0.55 17.83 17.50
CA THR A 274 -0.51 18.81 17.26
C THR A 274 0.19 20.16 17.25
N PRO A 275 0.11 20.94 16.16
CA PRO A 275 0.79 22.21 16.10
C PRO A 275 0.36 22.99 17.33
N THR A 276 1.31 23.30 18.22
CA THR A 276 1.04 24.18 19.36
C THR A 276 0.36 25.40 18.76
N PRO A 277 -0.86 25.75 19.18
CA PRO A 277 -1.58 26.87 18.59
C PRO A 277 -0.62 28.07 18.66
N SER A 278 -0.21 28.53 17.48
CA SER A 278 0.62 29.72 17.38
C SER A 278 -0.13 30.79 18.17
N PRO A 279 0.50 31.45 19.17
CA PRO A 279 -0.23 32.37 20.03
C PRO A 279 -1.00 33.33 19.14
N THR A 280 -2.33 33.29 19.25
CA THR A 280 -3.22 34.16 18.50
C THR A 280 -2.67 35.57 18.68
N VAL A 281 -2.15 36.15 17.60
CA VAL A 281 -1.65 37.52 17.65
C VAL A 281 -2.87 38.36 18.02
N THR A 282 -2.95 38.80 19.27
CA THR A 282 -3.99 39.72 19.70
C THR A 282 -3.93 40.89 18.73
N PRO A 283 -5.01 41.17 17.96
CA PRO A 283 -4.99 42.26 17.02
C PRO A 283 -4.64 43.53 17.79
N SER A 284 -3.49 44.11 17.48
CA SER A 284 -3.11 45.43 17.98
C SER A 284 -4.22 46.39 17.56
N PRO A 285 -4.73 47.26 18.45
CA PRO A 285 -5.85 48.15 18.13
C PRO A 285 -5.55 48.93 16.86
N THR A 286 -6.39 48.72 15.85
CA THR A 286 -6.32 49.42 14.57
C THR A 286 -6.28 50.93 14.81
N ALA A 287 -5.16 51.57 14.46
CA ALA A 287 -5.04 53.01 14.50
C ALA A 287 -6.15 53.64 13.65
N THR A 288 -6.88 54.59 14.23
CA THR A 288 -7.94 55.36 13.58
C THR A 288 -7.48 55.86 12.20
N PRO A 289 -8.22 55.59 11.11
CA PRO A 289 -7.83 56.02 9.77
C PRO A 289 -7.68 57.54 9.71
N ARG A 290 -6.48 57.99 9.39
CA ARG A 290 -6.17 59.41 9.13
C ARG A 290 -6.92 59.86 7.88
N ALA A 291 -7.62 60.99 7.95
CA ALA A 291 -8.39 61.55 6.85
C ALA A 291 -7.58 61.62 5.55
N ARG A 292 -8.16 61.09 4.47
CA ARG A 292 -7.58 61.07 3.12
C ARG A 292 -7.52 62.51 2.57
N PRO A 293 -6.35 63.04 2.17
CA PRO A 293 -6.27 64.34 1.54
C PRO A 293 -7.00 64.34 0.19
N THR A 294 -7.82 65.37 -0.01
CA THR A 294 -8.62 65.58 -1.22
C THR A 294 -7.73 65.72 -2.46
N PRO A 295 -8.01 64.99 -3.57
CA PRO A 295 -7.23 65.14 -4.80
C PRO A 295 -7.34 66.55 -5.39
N ARG A 296 -6.20 67.19 -5.64
CA ARG A 296 -6.11 68.50 -6.31
C ARG A 296 -6.37 68.29 -7.80
N THR A 297 -7.35 69.02 -8.37
CA THR A 297 -7.69 68.93 -9.79
C THR A 297 -6.53 69.41 -10.66
N ARG A 298 -6.19 68.60 -11.67
CA ARG A 298 -5.14 68.89 -12.65
C ARG A 298 -5.67 69.87 -13.70
N PRO A 299 -4.97 70.98 -14.01
CA PRO A 299 -5.36 71.89 -15.09
C PRO A 299 -5.32 71.20 -16.45
N SER A 300 -6.33 71.45 -17.28
CA SER A 300 -6.43 70.95 -18.66
C SER A 300 -5.34 71.60 -19.55
N PRO A 301 -4.66 70.82 -20.42
CA PRO A 301 -3.70 71.38 -21.36
C PRO A 301 -4.41 72.18 -22.47
N HIS A 302 -3.79 73.30 -22.87
CA HIS A 302 -4.24 74.15 -23.98
C HIS A 302 -4.07 73.48 -25.34
N ALA A 303 -5.00 73.79 -26.25
CA ALA A 303 -5.02 73.32 -27.63
C ALA A 303 -3.83 73.88 -28.42
N ARG A 304 -3.21 73.01 -29.23
CA ARG A 304 -2.10 73.34 -30.12
C ARG A 304 -2.64 73.96 -31.42
N PRO A 305 -2.12 75.10 -31.90
CA PRO A 305 -2.50 75.65 -33.21
C PRO A 305 -1.97 74.77 -34.35
N THR A 306 -2.82 74.48 -35.32
CA THR A 306 -2.47 73.95 -36.66
C THR A 306 -2.09 75.09 -37.61
N PRO A 307 -1.20 74.84 -38.59
CA PRO A 307 -0.82 75.80 -39.61
C PRO A 307 -1.96 76.10 -40.60
#